data_AF-A0A6I4W1I5-F1
#
_entry.id   AF-A0A6I4W1I5-F1
#
_cell.length_a   1.000
_cell.length_b   1.000
_cell.length_c   1.000
_cell.angle_alpha   90.00
_cell.angle_beta   90.00
_cell.angle_gamma   90.00
#
_symmetry.space_group_name_H-M   'P 1'
#
loop_
_entity.id
_entity.type
_entity.pdbx_description
1 polymer ?
#
loop_
_entity_poly.entity_id
_entity_poly.type
_entity_poly.pdbx_seq_one_letter_code
_entity_poly.pdbx_strand_id
1 'polypeptide(L)'
;MERNELLYIGMELAKYFVYYCEGENYVSMIDQFRWAKTRITLIEAIINLLQHSEPDQQLVETKLTDEDWKRLTTFIQRADIHDVRILHTAMIRYVSAFELEKIQKTEEYLTELLIHFDEE
;
A
#
# COMPACT_ATOMS: atom_id res chain seq x y z
N MET A 1 10.88 -19.85 -1.58
CA MET A 1 10.11 -18.75 -2.18
C MET A 1 11.11 -17.82 -2.82
N GLU A 2 10.87 -17.43 -4.06
CA GLU A 2 11.76 -16.48 -4.71
C GLU A 2 11.50 -15.09 -4.15
N ARG A 3 12.58 -14.38 -3.80
CA ARG A 3 12.53 -13.01 -3.24
C ARG A 3 11.70 -12.05 -4.09
N ASN A 4 11.62 -12.30 -5.39
CA ASN A 4 10.86 -11.51 -6.36
C ASN A 4 9.34 -11.61 -6.16
N GLU A 5 8.82 -12.79 -5.80
CA GLU A 5 7.38 -12.99 -5.59
C GLU A 5 6.88 -12.21 -4.38
N LEU A 6 7.63 -12.22 -3.27
CA LEU A 6 7.28 -11.43 -2.08
C LEU A 6 7.36 -9.92 -2.34
N LEU A 7 8.35 -9.48 -3.11
CA LEU A 7 8.46 -8.07 -3.47
C LEU A 7 7.28 -7.63 -4.33
N TYR A 8 6.84 -8.48 -5.25
CA TYR A 8 5.63 -8.26 -6.04
C TYR A 8 4.38 -8.17 -5.14
N ILE A 9 4.18 -9.12 -4.22
CA ILE A 9 3.06 -9.07 -3.25
C ILE A 9 3.12 -7.79 -2.42
N GLY A 10 4.30 -7.41 -1.94
CA GLY A 10 4.51 -6.18 -1.17
C GLY A 10 4.23 -4.91 -1.98
N MET A 11 4.57 -4.90 -3.27
CA MET A 11 4.27 -3.81 -4.20
C MET A 11 2.75 -3.68 -4.42
N GLU A 12 2.06 -4.79 -4.69
CA GLU A 12 0.60 -4.78 -4.89
C GLU A 12 -0.13 -4.32 -3.62
N LEU A 13 0.34 -4.69 -2.43
CA LEU A 13 -0.20 -4.18 -1.16
C LEU A 13 0.06 -2.69 -0.97
N ALA A 14 1.26 -2.22 -1.31
CA ALA A 14 1.56 -0.80 -1.23
C ALA A 14 0.64 0.02 -2.15
N LYS A 15 0.43 -0.46 -3.39
CA LYS A 15 -0.55 0.12 -4.31
C LYS A 15 -1.95 0.10 -3.70
N TYR A 16 -2.33 -1.03 -3.12
CA TYR A 16 -3.62 -1.18 -2.45
C TYR A 16 -3.83 -0.09 -1.39
N PHE A 17 -2.85 0.09 -0.50
CA PHE A 17 -2.96 1.07 0.59
C PHE A 17 -3.16 2.49 0.07
N VAL A 18 -2.42 2.89 -0.96
CA VAL A 18 -2.46 4.28 -1.45
C VAL A 18 -3.76 4.62 -2.20
N TYR A 19 -4.29 3.67 -2.96
CA TYR A 19 -5.44 3.92 -3.84
C TYR A 19 -6.78 3.54 -3.21
N TYR A 20 -6.80 2.70 -2.15
CA TYR A 20 -8.06 2.20 -1.57
C TYR A 20 -8.23 2.43 -0.07
N CYS A 21 -7.16 2.79 0.66
CA CYS A 21 -7.30 3.30 2.03
C CYS A 21 -7.37 4.83 1.94
N GLU A 22 -8.56 5.40 1.75
CA GLU A 22 -8.76 6.86 1.72
C GLU A 22 -9.41 7.37 3.03
N GLY A 23 -9.38 8.69 3.24
CA GLY A 23 -10.04 9.36 4.37
C GLY A 23 -9.10 9.85 5.47
N GLU A 24 -9.68 10.52 6.47
CA GLU A 24 -8.95 11.23 7.54
C GLU A 24 -7.96 10.34 8.31
N ASN A 25 -8.24 9.03 8.39
CA ASN A 25 -7.42 8.09 9.14
C ASN A 25 -6.24 7.52 8.33
N TYR A 26 -6.19 7.71 7.01
CA TYR A 26 -5.14 7.12 6.15
C TYR A 26 -3.74 7.48 6.62
N VAL A 27 -3.48 8.76 6.85
CA VAL A 27 -2.16 9.27 7.27
C VAL A 27 -1.70 8.61 8.58
N SER A 28 -2.62 8.47 9.54
CA SER A 28 -2.33 7.82 10.82
C SER A 28 -2.00 6.33 10.63
N MET A 29 -2.78 5.62 9.81
CA MET A 29 -2.58 4.19 9.57
C MET A 29 -1.29 3.91 8.79
N ILE A 30 -0.98 4.71 7.77
CA ILE A 30 0.24 4.54 6.99
C ILE A 30 1.50 4.87 7.82
N ASP A 31 1.39 5.83 8.75
CA ASP A 31 2.47 6.11 9.68
C ASP A 31 2.68 4.95 10.67
N GLN A 32 1.61 4.35 11.21
CA GLN A 32 1.73 3.14 12.03
C GLN A 32 2.46 2.02 11.27
N PHE A 33 2.12 1.83 9.99
CA PHE A 33 2.81 0.88 9.12
C PHE A 33 4.29 1.22 8.95
N ARG A 34 4.63 2.48 8.65
CA ARG A 34 6.03 2.93 8.48
C ARG A 34 6.85 2.76 9.76
N TRP A 35 6.25 3.01 10.92
CA TRP A 35 6.92 2.99 12.22
C TRP A 35 6.90 1.62 12.92
N ALA A 36 6.29 0.59 12.32
CA ALA A 36 6.26 -0.74 12.89
C ALA A 36 7.69 -1.31 13.10
N LYS A 37 8.06 -1.60 14.35
CA LYS A 37 9.41 -2.10 14.71
C LYS A 37 9.47 -3.59 15.00
N THR A 38 8.31 -4.22 15.19
CA THR A 38 8.18 -5.65 15.51
C THR A 38 7.33 -6.35 14.46
N ARG A 39 7.46 -7.68 14.37
CA ARG A 39 6.64 -8.50 13.46
C ARG A 39 5.15 -8.34 13.75
N ILE A 40 4.79 -8.32 15.03
CA ILE A 40 3.40 -8.19 15.49
C ILE A 40 2.84 -6.83 15.05
N THR A 41 3.53 -5.74 15.40
CA THR A 41 3.10 -4.39 15.03
C THR A 41 3.03 -4.19 13.51
N LEU A 42 3.90 -4.87 12.74
CA LEU A 42 3.85 -4.81 11.27
C LEU A 42 2.61 -5.51 10.73
N ILE A 43 2.31 -6.72 11.21
CA ILE A 43 1.11 -7.46 10.82
C ILE A 43 -0.15 -6.69 11.23
N GLU A 44 -0.20 -6.17 12.44
CA GLU A 44 -1.32 -5.36 12.95
C GLU A 44 -1.55 -4.11 12.08
N ALA A 45 -0.49 -3.38 11.73
CA ALA A 45 -0.60 -2.20 10.88
C ALA A 45 -1.11 -2.55 9.47
N ILE A 46 -0.65 -3.66 8.89
CA ILE A 46 -1.15 -4.12 7.58
C ILE A 46 -2.63 -4.53 7.68
N ILE A 47 -3.02 -5.27 8.72
CA ILE A 47 -4.42 -5.66 8.93
C ILE A 47 -5.29 -4.41 9.11
N ASN A 48 -4.83 -3.42 9.87
CA ASN A 48 -5.56 -2.18 10.10
C ASN A 48 -5.83 -1.43 8.79
N LEU A 49 -4.82 -1.31 7.92
CA LEU A 49 -4.98 -0.73 6.58
C LEU A 49 -5.99 -1.52 5.73
N LEU A 50 -5.93 -2.85 5.74
CA LEU A 50 -6.85 -3.70 4.98
C LEU A 50 -8.30 -3.66 5.50
N GLN A 51 -8.51 -3.39 6.80
CA GLN A 51 -9.86 -3.30 7.37
C GLN A 51 -10.54 -1.96 7.10
N HIS A 52 -9.75 -0.92 6.87
CA HIS A 52 -10.23 0.45 6.63
C HIS A 52 -10.06 0.88 5.17
N SER A 53 -9.73 -0.05 4.28
CA SER A 53 -9.90 0.17 2.86
C SER A 53 -11.36 0.07 2.48
N GLU A 54 -11.84 1.02 1.71
CA GLU A 54 -13.12 0.92 1.03
C GLU A 54 -12.84 0.44 -0.40
N PRO A 55 -12.93 -0.88 -0.68
CA PRO A 55 -12.85 -1.36 -2.05
C PRO A 55 -14.11 -0.87 -2.75
N ASP A 56 -14.03 0.28 -3.41
CA ASP A 56 -15.09 0.73 -4.28
C ASP A 56 -15.32 -0.39 -5.31
N GLN A 57 -16.53 -0.98 -5.34
CA GLN A 57 -16.81 -2.29 -5.95
C GLN A 57 -16.55 -2.34 -7.47
N GLN A 58 -16.21 -1.20 -8.08
CA GLN A 58 -15.96 -1.05 -9.51
C GLN A 58 -14.47 -1.11 -9.91
N LEU A 59 -13.53 -1.15 -8.95
CA LEU A 59 -12.09 -0.98 -9.23
C LEU A 59 -11.17 -2.07 -8.67
N VAL A 60 -11.67 -3.24 -8.27
CA VAL A 60 -10.80 -4.29 -7.68
C VAL A 60 -9.92 -4.98 -8.75
N GLU A 61 -8.88 -4.28 -9.19
CA GLU A 61 -7.73 -4.83 -9.92
C GLU A 61 -6.62 -5.32 -8.98
N THR A 62 -6.93 -5.48 -7.70
CA THR A 62 -5.91 -5.92 -6.75
C THR A 62 -5.79 -7.42 -6.87
N LYS A 63 -4.70 -7.88 -7.49
CA LYS A 63 -4.45 -9.29 -7.84
C LYS A 63 -4.13 -10.17 -6.62
N LEU A 64 -4.20 -9.62 -5.42
CA LEU A 64 -3.82 -10.30 -4.19
C LEU A 64 -4.90 -11.30 -3.79
N THR A 65 -4.51 -12.56 -3.71
CA THR A 65 -5.35 -13.65 -3.24
C THR A 65 -5.20 -13.85 -1.73
N ASP A 66 -6.15 -14.53 -1.08
CA ASP A 66 -6.00 -14.97 0.32
C ASP A 66 -4.71 -15.76 0.56
N GLU A 67 -4.26 -16.49 -0.46
CA GLU A 67 -3.01 -17.24 -0.44
C GLU A 67 -1.79 -16.32 -0.45
N ASP A 68 -1.81 -15.21 -1.19
CA ASP A 68 -0.74 -14.19 -1.15
C ASP A 68 -0.64 -13.53 0.22
N TRP A 69 -1.79 -13.25 0.83
CA TRP A 69 -1.84 -12.75 2.21
C TRP A 69 -1.28 -13.76 3.21
N LYS A 70 -1.68 -15.03 3.10
CA LYS A 70 -1.15 -16.11 3.94
C LYS A 70 0.35 -16.29 3.76
N ARG A 71 0.87 -16.17 2.53
CA ARG A 71 2.30 -16.24 2.24
C ARG A 71 3.06 -15.10 2.88
N LEU A 72 2.57 -13.88 2.72
CA LEU A 72 3.20 -12.69 3.30
C LEU A 72 3.23 -12.77 4.84
N THR A 73 2.10 -13.07 5.47
CA THR A 73 2.02 -13.21 6.94
C THR A 73 2.91 -14.33 7.45
N THR A 74 2.93 -15.49 6.77
CA THR A 74 3.84 -16.60 7.10
C THR A 74 5.30 -16.16 7.00
N PHE A 75 5.66 -15.41 5.97
CA PHE A 75 7.02 -14.85 5.83
C PHE A 75 7.35 -13.89 6.96
N ILE A 76 6.49 -12.91 7.25
CA ILE A 76 6.69 -11.94 8.33
C ILE A 76 6.79 -12.64 9.69
N GLN A 77 6.14 -13.77 9.89
CA GLN A 77 6.21 -14.53 11.14
C GLN A 77 7.49 -15.37 11.27
N ARG A 78 7.95 -16.00 10.18
CA ARG A 78 8.93 -17.10 10.25
C ARG A 78 10.30 -16.79 9.64
N ALA A 79 10.40 -15.85 8.71
CA ALA A 79 11.67 -15.52 8.04
C ALA A 79 12.66 -14.84 8.98
N ASP A 80 13.93 -14.69 8.59
CA ASP A 80 14.90 -13.91 9.36
C ASP A 80 14.45 -12.45 9.49
N ILE A 81 14.76 -11.81 10.63
CA ILE A 81 14.32 -10.44 10.89
C ILE A 81 14.93 -9.44 9.91
N HIS A 82 16.14 -9.72 9.41
CA HIS A 82 16.79 -8.93 8.37
C HIS A 82 15.97 -8.94 7.08
N ASP A 83 15.51 -10.11 6.64
CA ASP A 83 14.71 -10.25 5.42
C ASP A 83 13.33 -9.57 5.55
N VAL A 84 12.70 -9.67 6.72
CA VAL A 84 11.46 -8.94 7.01
C VAL A 84 11.67 -7.43 6.95
N ARG A 85 12.77 -6.93 7.49
CA ARG A 85 13.12 -5.49 7.42
C ARG A 85 13.38 -5.03 5.98
N ILE A 86 14.04 -5.85 5.16
CA ILE A 86 14.24 -5.56 3.74
C ILE A 86 12.89 -5.43 3.03
N LEU A 87 11.99 -6.40 3.25
CA LEU A 87 10.66 -6.37 2.65
C LEU A 87 9.86 -5.14 3.11
N HIS A 88 9.82 -4.89 4.41
CA HIS A 88 9.11 -3.74 4.98
C HIS A 88 9.65 -2.41 4.44
N THR A 89 10.97 -2.26 4.34
CA THR A 89 11.60 -1.08 3.75
C THR A 89 11.23 -0.93 2.27
N ALA A 90 11.18 -2.03 1.51
CA ALA A 90 10.76 -2.01 0.12
C ALA A 90 9.28 -1.58 -0.02
N MET A 91 8.39 -2.13 0.82
CA MET A 91 6.99 -1.75 0.85
C MET A 91 6.80 -0.26 1.17
N ILE A 92 7.53 0.29 2.15
CA ILE A 92 7.49 1.74 2.46
C ILE A 92 7.88 2.55 1.22
N ARG A 93 8.92 2.14 0.48
CA ARG A 93 9.32 2.82 -0.75
C ARG A 93 8.27 2.76 -1.83
N TYR A 94 7.61 1.61 -2.01
CA TYR A 94 6.50 1.48 -2.95
C TYR A 94 5.33 2.38 -2.57
N VAL A 95 4.96 2.45 -1.28
CA VAL A 95 3.92 3.36 -0.79
C VAL A 95 4.26 4.79 -1.19
N SER A 96 5.46 5.27 -0.87
CA SER A 96 5.87 6.64 -1.21
C SER A 96 5.88 6.91 -2.72
N ALA A 97 6.26 5.93 -3.53
CA ALA A 97 6.23 6.06 -4.99
C ALA A 97 4.79 6.19 -5.51
N PHE A 98 3.86 5.37 -5.03
CA PHE A 98 2.46 5.44 -5.42
C PHE A 98 1.76 6.70 -4.87
N GLU A 99 2.09 7.17 -3.67
CA GLU A 99 1.55 8.43 -3.14
C GLU A 99 1.96 9.60 -4.06
N LEU A 100 3.22 9.64 -4.49
CA LEU A 100 3.71 10.65 -5.43
C LEU A 100 3.00 10.55 -6.79
N GLU A 101 2.87 9.34 -7.33
CA GLU A 101 2.16 9.10 -8.59
C GLU A 101 0.69 9.57 -8.50
N LYS A 102 0.02 9.28 -7.38
CA LYS A 102 -1.36 9.72 -7.14
C LYS A 102 -1.47 11.24 -7.10
N ILE A 103 -0.55 11.92 -6.39
CA ILE A 103 -0.50 13.39 -6.34
C ILE A 103 -0.33 13.96 -7.75
N GLN A 104 0.63 13.45 -8.53
CA GLN A 104 0.87 13.90 -9.91
C GLN A 104 -0.36 13.75 -10.79
N LYS A 105 -1.04 12.59 -10.73
CA LYS A 105 -2.29 12.36 -11.47
C LYS A 105 -3.40 13.32 -11.07
N THR A 106 -3.51 13.64 -9.78
CA THR A 106 -4.48 14.62 -9.29
C THR A 106 -4.15 16.03 -9.78
N GLU A 107 -2.87 16.42 -9.78
CA GLU A 107 -2.42 17.73 -10.28
C GLU A 107 -2.68 17.89 -11.79
N GLU A 108 -2.39 16.85 -12.58
CA GLU A 108 -2.67 16.81 -14.02
C GLU A 108 -4.17 16.98 -14.28
N TYR A 109 -5.01 16.21 -13.60
CA TYR A 109 -6.47 16.28 -13.73
C TYR A 109 -7.02 17.66 -13.34
N LEU A 110 -6.53 18.27 -12.25
CA LEU A 110 -6.93 19.61 -11.84
C LEU A 110 -6.53 20.67 -12.88
N THR A 111 -5.36 20.51 -13.49
CA THR A 111 -4.88 21.41 -14.55
C THR A 111 -5.79 21.32 -15.79
N GLU A 112 -6.16 20.10 -16.21
CA GLU A 112 -7.08 19.88 -17.32
C GLU A 112 -8.45 20.52 -17.06
N LEU A 113 -9.00 20.34 -15.85
CA LEU A 113 -10.27 20.96 -15.46
C LEU A 113 -10.20 22.48 -15.53
N LEU A 114 -9.13 23.10 -15.01
CA LEU A 114 -8.96 24.55 -15.02
C LEU A 114 -8.87 25.12 -16.45
N ILE A 115 -8.15 24.44 -17.34
CA ILE A 115 -8.09 24.84 -18.76
C ILE A 115 -9.49 24.83 -19.38
N HIS A 116 -10.27 23.78 -19.13
CA HIS A 116 -11.64 23.69 -19.65
C HIS A 116 -12.59 24.77 -19.10
N PHE A 117 -12.38 25.24 -17.86
CA PHE A 117 -13.17 26.33 -17.28
C PHE A 117 -12.81 27.73 -17.81
N ASP A 118 -11.58 27.93 -18.31
CA ASP A 118 -11.15 29.20 -18.91
C ASP A 118 -11.60 29.36 -20.38
N GLU A 119 -12.08 28.28 -21.01
CA GLU A 119 -12.57 28.25 -22.40
C GLU A 119 -14.09 28.51 -22.54
N GLU A 120 -14.85 28.63 -21.44
CA GLU A 120 -16.27 29.02 -21.39
C GLU A 120 -16.49 30.50 -21.02
#